data_AF-A0A1S3MPI4-F1
#
_entry.id   AF-A0A1S3MPI4-F1
#
_cell.length_a   1.000
_cell.length_b   1.000
_cell.length_c   1.000
_cell.angle_alpha   90.00
_cell.angle_beta   90.00
_cell.angle_gamma   90.00
#
_symmetry.space_group_name_H-M   'P 1'
#
loop_
_entity.id
_entity.type
_entity.pdbx_description
1 polymer ?
#
loop_
_entity_poly.entity_id
_entity_poly.type
_entity_poly.pdbx_seq_one_letter_code
_entity_poly.pdbx_strand_id
1 'polypeptide(L)'
;MDIFLKSCRNVLKGNADGSPGFHVVLGNEACDLDSMVSALAYAYFLSKTLDSGKIPLPVLNIPRQEFPLRTDNTFLLRESGLSQDDLVFRDEVDLWSLHRAGRLDLTLVDHNVLPSSDRDLEEAVLEVIDHHLLERKPSPSCAVTVETVGSCTTLVTERIIQKAPEVLDQQVAQLLYGTIVLDCVNMAPEAGKVTPKDSQYAVLLETHFPNLPPRGVLFQSLQNAKFDVSGLTTEQMLLKDMKVASEGDLKLAVSVIYMTLEVGVLLNYSLYLN
;
A
#
# COMPACT_ATOMS: atom_id res chain seq x y z
N MET A 1 3.57 -7.84 14.19
CA MET A 1 3.83 -6.61 13.41
C MET A 1 3.84 -5.34 14.28
N ASP A 2 2.87 -5.13 15.17
CA ASP A 2 2.70 -3.89 15.96
C ASP A 2 4.00 -3.35 16.65
N ILE A 3 4.69 -4.20 17.42
CA ILE A 3 5.94 -3.82 18.10
C ILE A 3 7.02 -3.36 17.12
N PHE A 4 7.08 -3.96 15.94
CA PHE A 4 8.05 -3.60 14.90
C PHE A 4 7.76 -2.21 14.32
N LEU A 5 6.50 -1.89 14.01
CA LEU A 5 6.13 -0.56 13.50
C LEU A 5 6.40 0.54 14.53
N LYS A 6 6.05 0.31 15.80
CA LYS A 6 6.40 1.20 16.92
C LYS A 6 7.91 1.44 17.02
N SER A 7 8.70 0.38 16.88
CA SER A 7 10.16 0.48 16.88
C SER A 7 10.66 1.34 15.71
N CYS A 8 10.16 1.11 14.49
CA CYS A 8 10.49 1.92 13.31
C CYS A 8 10.23 3.41 13.55
N ARG A 9 9.04 3.73 14.08
CA ARG A 9 8.64 5.09 14.43
C ARG A 9 9.58 5.75 15.43
N ASN A 10 9.96 5.02 16.48
CA ASN A 10 10.85 5.52 17.53
C ASN A 10 12.27 5.75 17.03
N VAL A 11 12.78 4.85 16.19
CA VAL A 11 14.13 5.00 15.63
C VAL A 11 14.24 6.21 14.72
N LEU A 12 13.21 6.50 13.91
CA LEU A 12 13.18 7.72 13.10
C LEU A 12 13.16 9.00 13.95
N LYS A 13 12.39 9.02 15.04
CA LYS A 13 12.34 10.18 15.96
C LYS A 13 13.65 10.39 16.72
N GLY A 14 14.36 9.31 17.05
CA GLY A 14 15.59 9.34 17.84
C GLY A 14 16.87 9.50 17.02
N ASN A 15 16.77 9.71 15.71
CA ASN A 15 17.90 9.60 14.81
C ASN A 15 18.86 10.80 14.92
N ALA A 16 19.94 10.62 15.69
CA ALA A 16 21.09 11.51 15.76
C ALA A 16 22.21 11.04 14.80
N ASP A 17 23.19 11.91 14.53
CA ASP A 17 24.38 11.57 13.75
C ASP A 17 25.11 10.34 14.31
N GLY A 18 25.34 9.32 13.47
CA GLY A 18 26.04 8.08 13.82
C GLY A 18 25.17 6.82 13.94
N SER A 19 23.86 6.92 13.73
CA SER A 19 22.96 5.75 13.73
C SER A 19 23.09 4.87 12.47
N PRO A 20 22.61 3.61 12.50
CA PRO A 20 22.65 2.72 11.34
C PRO A 20 21.90 3.33 10.13
N GLY A 21 22.22 2.86 8.93
CA GLY A 21 21.44 3.18 7.73
C GLY A 21 20.06 2.50 7.75
N PHE A 22 19.21 2.86 6.80
CA PHE A 22 17.90 2.22 6.62
C PHE A 22 17.87 1.40 5.34
N HIS A 23 17.18 0.27 5.41
CA HIS A 23 16.67 -0.45 4.25
C HIS A 23 15.19 -0.11 4.15
N VAL A 24 14.86 0.85 3.30
CA VAL A 24 13.48 1.29 3.11
C VAL A 24 12.77 0.36 2.14
N VAL A 25 11.58 -0.09 2.51
CA VAL A 25 10.66 -0.77 1.61
C VAL A 25 9.57 0.22 1.21
N LEU A 26 9.48 0.51 -0.08
CA LEU A 26 8.65 1.58 -0.63
C LEU A 26 7.61 0.98 -1.59
N GLY A 27 6.33 1.27 -1.35
CA GLY A 27 5.23 1.01 -2.29
C GLY A 27 5.10 2.11 -3.34
N ASN A 28 4.13 1.98 -4.25
CA ASN A 28 3.87 3.01 -5.26
C ASN A 28 3.18 4.26 -4.66
N GLU A 29 3.11 5.34 -5.44
CA GLU A 29 2.54 6.65 -5.02
C GLU A 29 1.01 6.65 -4.88
N ALA A 30 0.31 5.66 -5.45
CA ALA A 30 -1.13 5.52 -5.20
C ALA A 30 -1.38 5.14 -3.73
N CYS A 31 -0.45 4.37 -3.15
CA CYS A 31 -0.49 3.84 -1.80
C CYS A 31 -1.83 3.15 -1.52
N ASP A 32 -2.27 2.33 -2.48
CA ASP A 32 -3.41 1.45 -2.30
C ASP A 32 -3.10 0.33 -1.29
N LEU A 33 -4.04 -0.58 -1.14
CA LEU A 33 -3.93 -1.65 -0.15
C LEU A 33 -2.74 -2.56 -0.44
N ASP A 34 -2.50 -2.87 -1.72
CA ASP A 34 -1.41 -3.72 -2.18
C ASP A 34 -0.05 -3.13 -1.85
N SER A 35 0.17 -1.87 -2.25
CA SER A 35 1.39 -1.15 -1.93
C SER A 35 1.66 -1.04 -0.43
N MET A 36 0.64 -0.70 0.36
CA MET A 36 0.79 -0.57 1.82
C MET A 36 1.14 -1.92 2.45
N VAL A 37 0.35 -2.96 2.19
CA VAL A 37 0.54 -4.26 2.84
C VAL A 37 1.82 -4.93 2.38
N SER A 38 2.14 -4.85 1.08
CA SER A 38 3.43 -5.33 0.56
C SER A 38 4.59 -4.66 1.28
N ALA A 39 4.57 -3.33 1.46
CA ALA A 39 5.66 -2.62 2.12
C ALA A 39 5.80 -3.00 3.59
N LEU A 40 4.68 -3.03 4.33
CA LEU A 40 4.66 -3.38 5.75
C LEU A 40 5.14 -4.82 5.98
N ALA A 41 4.56 -5.78 5.26
CA ALA A 41 4.87 -7.20 5.41
C ALA A 41 6.31 -7.51 5.01
N TYR A 42 6.79 -6.92 3.90
CA TYR A 42 8.14 -7.18 3.43
C TYR A 42 9.19 -6.54 4.33
N ALA A 43 8.98 -5.32 4.83
CA ALA A 43 9.89 -4.73 5.81
C ALA A 43 9.94 -5.53 7.13
N TYR A 44 8.80 -6.05 7.57
CA TYR A 44 8.76 -6.93 8.74
C TYR A 44 9.50 -8.24 8.51
N PHE A 45 9.34 -8.85 7.32
CA PHE A 45 10.12 -10.01 6.89
C PHE A 45 11.63 -9.72 6.90
N LEU A 46 12.06 -8.59 6.35
CA LEU A 46 13.46 -8.15 6.39
C LEU A 46 13.94 -7.94 7.82
N SER A 47 13.10 -7.44 8.74
CA SER A 47 13.47 -7.27 10.15
C SER A 47 13.86 -8.57 10.87
N LYS A 48 13.49 -9.72 10.30
CA LYS A 48 13.78 -11.05 10.85
C LYS A 48 14.87 -11.80 10.08
N THR A 49 15.11 -11.43 8.83
CA THR A 49 15.95 -12.20 7.90
C THR A 49 17.17 -11.43 7.40
N LEU A 50 17.14 -10.10 7.44
CA LEU A 50 18.20 -9.26 6.92
C LEU A 50 19.35 -9.16 7.92
N ASP A 51 20.55 -9.49 7.45
CA ASP A 51 21.81 -9.31 8.19
C ASP A 51 22.71 -8.31 7.46
N SER A 52 22.23 -7.06 7.33
CA SER A 52 22.94 -5.98 6.62
C SER A 52 23.45 -4.88 7.54
N GLY A 53 23.11 -4.92 8.84
CA GLY A 53 23.35 -3.84 9.78
C GLY A 53 22.50 -2.57 9.54
N LYS A 54 21.66 -2.54 8.49
CA LYS A 54 20.67 -1.47 8.28
C LYS A 54 19.32 -1.87 8.88
N ILE A 55 18.53 -0.88 9.26
CA ILE A 55 17.23 -1.07 9.88
C ILE A 55 16.16 -1.12 8.79
N PRO A 56 15.39 -2.22 8.66
CA PRO A 56 14.26 -2.28 7.75
C PRO A 56 13.17 -1.29 8.16
N LEU A 57 12.67 -0.54 7.19
CA LEU A 57 11.73 0.56 7.42
C LEU A 57 10.65 0.57 6.33
N PRO A 58 9.39 0.21 6.61
CA PRO A 58 8.32 0.40 5.64
C PRO A 58 7.96 1.88 5.54
N VAL A 59 7.91 2.41 4.33
CA VAL A 59 7.49 3.80 4.07
C VAL A 59 6.30 3.79 3.12
N LEU A 60 5.19 4.43 3.54
CA LEU A 60 4.04 4.66 2.68
C LEU A 60 4.33 5.87 1.80
N ASN A 61 4.26 5.70 0.48
CA ASN A 61 4.72 6.69 -0.50
C ASN A 61 3.72 7.82 -0.77
N ILE A 62 3.14 8.37 0.30
CA ILE A 62 2.25 9.52 0.30
C ILE A 62 2.54 10.39 1.54
N PRO A 63 2.14 11.67 1.56
CA PRO A 63 2.14 12.46 2.78
C PRO A 63 1.19 11.89 3.83
N ARG A 64 1.55 11.97 5.12
CA ARG A 64 0.70 11.48 6.23
C ARG A 64 -0.75 12.01 6.16
N GLN A 65 -0.91 13.28 5.80
CA GLN A 65 -2.23 13.93 5.73
C GLN A 65 -3.18 13.31 4.69
N GLU A 66 -2.65 12.58 3.70
CA GLU A 66 -3.44 11.95 2.64
C GLU A 66 -3.85 10.52 2.99
N PHE A 67 -3.28 9.92 4.03
CA PHE A 67 -3.60 8.55 4.44
C PHE A 67 -5.08 8.33 4.76
N PRO A 68 -5.80 9.25 5.42
CA PRO A 68 -7.23 9.10 5.66
C PRO A 68 -8.07 8.88 4.39
N LEU A 69 -7.57 9.30 3.22
CA LEU A 69 -8.27 9.12 1.94
C LEU A 69 -8.31 7.65 1.48
N ARG A 70 -7.40 6.81 1.99
CA ARG A 70 -7.28 5.37 1.68
C ARG A 70 -8.09 4.58 2.71
N THR A 71 -9.41 4.68 2.58
CA THR A 71 -10.37 4.23 3.60
C THR A 71 -10.36 2.71 3.78
N ASP A 72 -10.13 1.94 2.73
CA ASP A 72 -9.83 0.50 2.76
C ASP A 72 -8.53 0.18 3.54
N ASN A 73 -7.45 0.95 3.34
CA ASN A 73 -6.22 0.79 4.13
C ASN A 73 -6.49 1.03 5.62
N THR A 74 -7.17 2.14 5.95
CA THR A 74 -7.49 2.47 7.36
C THR A 74 -8.39 1.41 8.01
N PHE A 75 -9.31 0.83 7.23
CA PHE A 75 -10.18 -0.25 7.68
C PHE A 75 -9.38 -1.51 7.98
N LEU A 76 -8.55 -1.99 7.04
CA LEU A 76 -7.80 -3.23 7.23
C LEU A 76 -6.80 -3.14 8.40
N LEU A 77 -6.15 -1.98 8.58
CA LEU A 77 -5.27 -1.76 9.73
C LEU A 77 -6.01 -1.87 11.05
N ARG A 78 -7.19 -1.26 11.15
CA ARG A 78 -8.04 -1.32 12.35
C ARG A 78 -8.47 -2.76 12.65
N GLU A 79 -8.94 -3.48 11.64
CA GLU A 79 -9.34 -4.89 11.78
C GLU A 79 -8.15 -5.79 12.16
N SER A 80 -6.94 -5.40 11.78
CA SER A 80 -5.69 -6.11 12.12
C SER A 80 -5.06 -5.62 13.43
N GLY A 81 -5.69 -4.68 14.14
CA GLY A 81 -5.19 -4.14 15.41
C GLY A 81 -3.90 -3.31 15.30
N LEU A 82 -3.66 -2.67 14.15
CA LEU A 82 -2.50 -1.81 13.92
C LEU A 82 -2.89 -0.33 14.02
N SER A 83 -2.06 0.44 14.72
CA SER A 83 -2.22 1.89 14.81
C SER A 83 -1.60 2.59 13.60
N GLN A 84 -2.36 3.49 12.97
CA GLN A 84 -1.85 4.37 11.92
C GLN A 84 -0.77 5.37 12.41
N ASP A 85 -0.69 5.61 13.72
CA ASP A 85 0.29 6.54 14.32
C ASP A 85 1.72 5.98 14.29
N ASP A 86 1.83 4.65 14.19
CA ASP A 86 3.09 3.91 14.15
C ASP A 86 3.61 3.71 12.72
N LEU A 87 2.81 4.07 11.71
CA LEU A 87 3.23 4.08 10.31
C LEU A 87 4.20 5.22 10.02
N VAL A 88 4.94 5.09 8.92
CA VAL A 88 5.93 6.06 8.46
C VAL A 88 5.58 6.48 7.04
N PHE A 89 5.54 7.77 6.80
CA PHE A 89 5.12 8.36 5.53
C PHE A 89 6.27 9.05 4.79
N ARG A 90 6.06 9.29 3.49
CA ARG A 90 7.09 9.84 2.60
C ARG A 90 7.61 11.20 3.02
N ASP A 91 6.75 12.02 3.62
CA ASP A 91 7.04 13.36 4.14
C ASP A 91 7.78 13.35 5.50
N GLU A 92 7.97 12.17 6.09
CA GLU A 92 8.61 12.01 7.41
C GLU A 92 10.03 11.44 7.30
N VAL A 93 10.49 11.11 6.09
CA VAL A 93 11.80 10.53 5.82
C VAL A 93 12.47 11.23 4.64
N ASP A 94 13.63 11.83 4.88
CA ASP A 94 14.46 12.40 3.82
C ASP A 94 15.34 11.33 3.16
N LEU A 95 14.76 10.62 2.19
CA LEU A 95 15.44 9.57 1.43
C LEU A 95 16.67 10.10 0.69
N TRP A 96 16.64 11.32 0.17
CA TRP A 96 17.77 11.90 -0.56
C TRP A 96 18.96 12.20 0.37
N SER A 97 18.71 12.69 1.58
CA SER A 97 19.78 12.87 2.57
C SER A 97 20.36 11.55 3.04
N LEU A 98 19.54 10.53 3.25
CA LEU A 98 20.02 9.17 3.56
C LEU A 98 20.86 8.60 2.42
N HIS A 99 20.43 8.76 1.18
CA HIS A 99 21.15 8.29 0.00
C HIS A 99 22.51 8.99 -0.15
N ARG A 100 22.53 10.33 -0.08
CA ARG A 100 23.79 11.12 -0.15
C ARG A 100 24.78 10.76 0.96
N ALA A 101 24.29 10.32 2.11
CA ALA A 101 25.13 9.85 3.22
C ALA A 101 25.59 8.39 3.07
N GLY A 102 25.19 7.67 2.02
CA GLY A 102 25.48 6.24 1.84
C GLY A 102 24.72 5.33 2.82
N ARG A 103 23.61 5.84 3.38
CA ARG A 103 22.84 5.23 4.48
C ARG A 103 21.47 4.71 4.05
N LEU A 104 21.21 4.63 2.74
CA LEU A 104 19.94 4.15 2.18
C LEU A 104 20.17 2.90 1.34
N ASP A 105 19.39 1.86 1.60
CA ASP A 105 19.02 0.83 0.61
C ASP A 105 17.51 0.91 0.36
N LEU A 106 17.08 0.54 -0.85
CA LEU A 106 15.68 0.52 -1.26
C LEU A 106 15.28 -0.87 -1.77
N THR A 107 14.11 -1.32 -1.32
CA THR A 107 13.31 -2.33 -2.03
C THR A 107 12.03 -1.66 -2.51
N LEU A 108 11.73 -1.80 -3.81
CA LEU A 108 10.45 -1.40 -4.36
C LEU A 108 9.48 -2.58 -4.34
N VAL A 109 8.27 -2.31 -3.89
CA VAL A 109 7.15 -3.26 -3.96
C VAL A 109 6.01 -2.62 -4.73
N ASP A 110 5.28 -3.42 -5.51
CA ASP A 110 4.07 -2.99 -6.23
C ASP A 110 4.31 -1.86 -7.27
N HIS A 111 5.57 -1.69 -7.67
CA HIS A 111 6.04 -0.93 -8.82
C HIS A 111 7.51 -1.28 -9.09
N ASN A 112 7.97 -1.06 -10.33
CA ASN A 112 9.33 -1.38 -10.73
C ASN A 112 10.19 -0.18 -11.15
N VAL A 113 9.60 1.02 -11.22
CA VAL A 113 10.29 2.26 -11.62
C VAL A 113 9.94 3.38 -10.63
N LEU A 114 10.97 4.03 -10.07
CA LEU A 114 10.80 5.21 -9.23
C LEU A 114 10.20 6.37 -10.04
N PRO A 115 9.35 7.21 -9.42
CA PRO A 115 8.86 8.42 -10.07
C PRO A 115 10.00 9.37 -10.41
N SER A 116 9.75 10.26 -11.36
CA SER A 116 10.78 11.18 -11.88
C SER A 116 11.44 12.05 -10.81
N SER A 117 10.73 12.39 -9.73
CA SER A 117 11.25 13.12 -8.57
C SER A 117 12.29 12.33 -7.77
N ASP A 118 12.21 11.00 -7.82
CA ASP A 118 13.02 10.08 -7.02
C ASP A 118 14.07 9.35 -7.90
N ARG A 119 14.20 9.73 -9.17
CA ARG A 119 15.12 9.09 -10.14
C ARG A 119 16.57 8.98 -9.64
N ASP A 120 17.02 9.94 -8.83
CA ASP A 120 18.39 10.00 -8.31
C ASP A 120 18.61 8.96 -7.19
N LEU A 121 17.56 8.30 -6.69
CA LEU A 121 17.63 7.22 -5.70
C LEU A 121 17.77 5.84 -6.34
N GLU A 122 17.74 5.74 -7.68
CA GLU A 122 17.76 4.47 -8.42
C GLU A 122 18.97 3.59 -8.08
N GLU A 123 20.12 4.20 -7.78
CA GLU A 123 21.34 3.49 -7.38
C GLU A 123 21.22 2.82 -6.00
N ALA A 124 20.29 3.27 -5.15
CA ALA A 124 20.00 2.63 -3.86
C ALA A 124 19.05 1.43 -3.98
N VAL A 125 18.44 1.20 -5.13
CA VAL A 125 17.46 0.11 -5.32
C VAL A 125 18.16 -1.23 -5.47
N LEU A 126 18.04 -2.07 -4.44
CA LEU A 126 18.64 -3.40 -4.37
C LEU A 126 17.69 -4.51 -4.79
N GLU A 127 16.38 -4.29 -4.64
CA GLU A 127 15.37 -5.30 -4.98
C GLU A 127 14.07 -4.66 -5.47
N VAL A 128 13.39 -5.34 -6.40
CA VAL A 128 12.07 -5.02 -6.90
C VAL A 128 11.21 -6.28 -6.84
N ILE A 129 10.00 -6.17 -6.27
CA ILE A 129 8.96 -7.19 -6.30
C ILE A 129 7.69 -6.53 -6.81
N ASP A 130 7.23 -6.92 -7.99
CA ASP A 130 6.13 -6.24 -8.65
C ASP A 130 5.32 -7.20 -9.52
N HIS A 131 4.07 -6.83 -9.81
CA HIS A 131 3.17 -7.58 -10.68
C HIS A 131 2.71 -6.81 -11.93
N HIS A 132 3.15 -5.56 -12.07
CA HIS A 132 2.92 -4.73 -13.24
C HIS A 132 3.84 -5.09 -14.41
N LEU A 133 3.65 -4.40 -15.56
CA LEU A 133 4.56 -4.51 -16.69
C LEU A 133 5.98 -4.09 -16.28
N LEU A 134 6.98 -4.88 -16.64
CA LEU A 134 8.38 -4.54 -16.41
C LEU A 134 8.80 -3.39 -17.34
N GLU A 135 8.93 -2.19 -16.78
CA GLU A 135 9.37 -0.96 -17.45
C GLU A 135 10.81 -0.59 -17.07
N ARG A 136 11.33 -1.15 -15.98
CA ARG A 136 12.69 -0.94 -15.48
C ARG A 136 13.74 -1.46 -16.44
N LYS A 137 14.86 -0.73 -16.55
CA LYS A 137 16.06 -1.22 -17.24
C LYS A 137 16.79 -2.26 -16.39
N PRO A 138 17.35 -3.33 -16.98
CA PRO A 138 18.15 -4.30 -16.23
C PRO A 138 19.31 -3.63 -15.48
N SER A 139 19.52 -4.01 -14.22
CA SER A 139 20.65 -3.56 -13.40
C SER A 139 21.28 -4.76 -12.67
N PRO A 140 22.62 -4.90 -12.66
CA PRO A 140 23.29 -6.00 -11.98
C PRO A 140 23.22 -5.89 -10.44
N SER A 141 22.96 -4.70 -9.89
CA SER A 141 22.87 -4.46 -8.45
C SER A 141 21.45 -4.62 -7.89
N CYS A 142 20.46 -4.89 -8.75
CA CYS A 142 19.05 -4.93 -8.39
C CYS A 142 18.45 -6.30 -8.73
N ALA A 143 18.04 -7.05 -7.72
CA ALA A 143 17.27 -8.28 -7.91
C ALA A 143 15.84 -7.92 -8.30
N VAL A 144 15.34 -8.45 -9.42
CA VAL A 144 14.01 -8.10 -9.94
C VAL A 144 13.14 -9.37 -9.99
N THR A 145 12.01 -9.34 -9.29
CA THR A 145 10.94 -10.33 -9.36
C THR A 145 9.71 -9.64 -9.94
N VAL A 146 9.40 -9.92 -11.22
CA VAL A 146 8.16 -9.46 -11.86
C VAL A 146 7.38 -10.65 -12.39
N GLU A 147 6.16 -10.83 -11.88
CA GLU A 147 5.27 -11.92 -12.28
C GLU A 147 3.84 -11.41 -12.42
N THR A 148 3.14 -11.83 -13.48
CA THR A 148 1.72 -11.49 -13.65
C THR A 148 0.87 -12.28 -12.66
N VAL A 149 0.49 -11.62 -11.57
CA VAL A 149 -0.44 -12.09 -10.53
C VAL A 149 -1.47 -11.01 -10.22
N GLY A 150 -2.56 -11.37 -9.55
CA GLY A 150 -3.62 -10.43 -9.21
C GLY A 150 -3.22 -9.39 -8.16
N SER A 151 -2.22 -9.69 -7.34
CA SER A 151 -1.70 -8.80 -6.29
C SER A 151 -0.20 -8.98 -6.08
N CYS A 152 0.56 -7.88 -5.94
CA CYS A 152 1.95 -7.91 -5.48
C CYS A 152 2.10 -8.59 -4.11
N THR A 153 1.09 -8.42 -3.24
CA THR A 153 1.03 -9.07 -1.92
C THR A 153 1.07 -10.60 -2.03
N THR A 154 0.63 -11.20 -3.15
CA THR A 154 0.81 -12.64 -3.43
C THR A 154 2.29 -13.01 -3.50
N LEU A 155 3.12 -12.20 -4.18
CA LEU A 155 4.56 -12.44 -4.32
C LEU A 155 5.29 -12.22 -2.99
N VAL A 156 4.87 -11.21 -2.21
CA VAL A 156 5.38 -10.98 -0.84
C VAL A 156 5.04 -12.17 0.06
N THR A 157 3.80 -12.66 0.01
CA THR A 157 3.35 -13.83 0.77
C THR A 157 4.17 -15.07 0.42
N GLU A 158 4.37 -15.32 -0.87
CA GLU A 158 5.24 -16.38 -1.38
C GLU A 158 6.64 -16.30 -0.77
N ARG A 159 7.27 -15.12 -0.80
CA ARG A 159 8.63 -14.94 -0.28
C ARG A 159 8.71 -15.27 1.20
N ILE A 160 7.74 -14.79 1.99
CA ILE A 160 7.69 -15.04 3.43
C ILE A 160 7.57 -16.54 3.70
N ILE A 161 6.60 -17.22 3.08
CA ILE A 161 6.37 -18.66 3.28
C ILE A 161 7.60 -19.48 2.91
N GLN A 162 8.29 -19.13 1.83
CA GLN A 162 9.45 -19.88 1.35
C GLN A 162 10.72 -19.67 2.18
N LYS A 163 10.88 -18.52 2.82
CA LYS A 163 12.15 -18.11 3.43
C LYS A 163 12.10 -17.97 4.95
N ALA A 164 11.01 -17.50 5.49
CA ALA A 164 10.82 -17.27 6.93
C ALA A 164 9.33 -17.39 7.30
N PRO A 165 8.74 -18.60 7.18
CA PRO A 165 7.32 -18.80 7.48
C PRO A 165 6.94 -18.42 8.92
N GLU A 166 7.90 -18.43 9.84
CA GLU A 166 7.74 -17.99 11.24
C GLU A 166 7.42 -16.49 11.40
N VAL A 167 7.61 -15.69 10.35
CA VAL A 167 7.17 -14.28 10.30
C VAL A 167 5.64 -14.19 10.29
N LEU A 168 4.95 -15.22 9.77
CA LEU A 168 3.50 -15.25 9.70
C LEU A 168 2.91 -15.55 11.08
N ASP A 169 2.21 -14.55 11.62
CA ASP A 169 1.25 -14.70 12.69
C ASP A 169 -0.16 -14.38 12.16
N GLN A 170 -1.18 -14.50 13.02
CA GLN A 170 -2.56 -14.20 12.65
C GLN A 170 -2.73 -12.76 12.10
N GLN A 171 -1.98 -11.80 12.65
CA GLN A 171 -2.07 -10.38 12.27
C GLN A 171 -1.46 -10.15 10.88
N VAL A 172 -0.28 -10.70 10.61
CA VAL A 172 0.37 -10.59 9.29
C VAL A 172 -0.43 -11.36 8.23
N ALA A 173 -0.92 -12.56 8.56
CA ALA A 173 -1.74 -13.35 7.66
C ALA A 173 -3.03 -12.61 7.26
N GLN A 174 -3.67 -11.90 8.20
CA GLN A 174 -4.87 -11.12 7.92
C GLN A 174 -4.62 -9.95 6.97
N LEU A 175 -3.50 -9.24 7.12
CA LEU A 175 -3.09 -8.18 6.18
C LEU A 175 -2.89 -8.74 4.77
N LEU A 176 -2.06 -9.79 4.65
CA LEU A 176 -1.72 -10.41 3.38
C LEU A 176 -2.98 -10.96 2.69
N TYR A 177 -3.77 -11.74 3.43
CA TYR A 177 -4.98 -12.37 2.92
C TYR A 177 -6.04 -11.35 2.49
N GLY A 178 -6.31 -10.32 3.31
CA GLY A 178 -7.30 -9.30 2.97
C GLY A 178 -6.99 -8.57 1.68
N THR A 179 -5.71 -8.27 1.46
CA THR A 179 -5.23 -7.57 0.27
C THR A 179 -5.36 -8.43 -0.98
N ILE A 180 -4.84 -9.67 -0.94
CA ILE A 180 -4.97 -10.62 -2.06
C ILE A 180 -6.45 -10.84 -2.40
N VAL A 181 -7.32 -11.00 -1.40
CA VAL A 181 -8.77 -11.18 -1.60
C VAL A 181 -9.41 -9.97 -2.27
N LEU A 182 -9.02 -8.74 -1.89
CA LEU A 182 -9.56 -7.52 -2.49
C LEU A 182 -9.14 -7.39 -3.96
N ASP A 183 -7.84 -7.48 -4.25
CA ASP A 183 -7.30 -7.22 -5.59
C ASP A 183 -7.66 -8.31 -6.59
N CYS A 184 -7.75 -9.56 -6.11
CA CYS A 184 -8.22 -10.70 -6.90
C CYS A 184 -9.74 -10.82 -6.95
N VAL A 185 -10.49 -9.81 -6.46
CA VAL A 185 -11.96 -9.75 -6.55
C VAL A 185 -12.61 -11.01 -5.97
N ASN A 186 -12.26 -11.39 -4.75
CA ASN A 186 -12.71 -12.61 -4.08
C ASN A 186 -12.38 -13.91 -4.86
N MET A 187 -11.29 -13.88 -5.64
CA MET A 187 -10.86 -14.96 -6.54
C MET A 187 -11.88 -15.26 -7.65
N ALA A 188 -12.68 -14.28 -8.07
CA ALA A 188 -13.66 -14.42 -9.14
C ALA A 188 -12.96 -14.48 -10.52
N PRO A 189 -12.95 -15.62 -11.23
CA PRO A 189 -12.26 -15.74 -12.53
C PRO A 189 -12.82 -14.79 -13.59
N GLU A 190 -14.12 -14.49 -13.53
CA GLU A 190 -14.82 -13.57 -14.43
C GLU A 190 -14.30 -12.11 -14.34
N ALA A 191 -13.62 -11.74 -13.25
CA ALA A 191 -13.01 -10.42 -13.11
C ALA A 191 -11.68 -10.30 -13.90
N GLY A 192 -11.11 -11.41 -14.39
CA GLY A 192 -9.91 -11.42 -15.22
C GLY A 192 -8.60 -10.99 -14.52
N LYS A 193 -8.61 -10.84 -13.19
CA LYS A 193 -7.44 -10.42 -12.39
C LYS A 193 -6.73 -11.57 -11.67
N VAL A 194 -7.49 -12.58 -11.22
CA VAL A 194 -6.97 -13.67 -10.39
C VAL A 194 -6.14 -14.66 -11.21
N THR A 195 -5.05 -15.13 -10.62
CA THR A 195 -4.22 -16.23 -11.15
C THR A 195 -4.26 -17.46 -10.24
N PRO A 196 -3.83 -18.64 -10.73
CA PRO A 196 -3.71 -19.82 -9.88
C PRO A 196 -2.81 -19.60 -8.66
N LYS A 197 -1.76 -18.77 -8.79
CA LYS A 197 -0.83 -18.46 -7.69
C LYS A 197 -1.53 -17.68 -6.56
N ASP A 198 -2.37 -16.70 -6.91
CA ASP A 198 -3.15 -15.94 -5.92
C ASP A 198 -4.09 -16.86 -5.12
N SER A 199 -4.81 -17.74 -5.84
CA SER A 199 -5.72 -18.71 -5.22
C SER A 199 -4.96 -19.69 -4.31
N GLN A 200 -3.79 -20.15 -4.74
CA GLN A 200 -2.93 -21.04 -3.96
C GLN A 200 -2.52 -20.39 -2.64
N TYR A 201 -2.00 -19.16 -2.68
CA TYR A 201 -1.52 -18.49 -1.47
C TYR A 201 -2.64 -18.04 -0.54
N ALA A 202 -3.80 -17.65 -1.07
CA ALA A 202 -4.98 -17.40 -0.25
C ALA A 202 -5.44 -18.66 0.50
N VAL A 203 -5.52 -19.82 -0.16
CA VAL A 203 -5.87 -21.10 0.48
C VAL A 203 -4.83 -21.54 1.51
N LEU A 204 -3.55 -21.31 1.24
CA LEU A 204 -2.48 -21.57 2.20
C LEU A 204 -2.64 -20.72 3.47
N LEU A 205 -2.97 -19.43 3.34
CA LEU A 205 -3.24 -18.57 4.49
C LEU A 205 -4.49 -19.03 5.26
N GLU A 206 -5.59 -19.32 4.57
CA GLU A 206 -6.83 -19.85 5.18
C GLU A 206 -6.58 -21.14 5.97
N THR A 207 -5.74 -22.02 5.44
CA THR A 207 -5.44 -23.32 6.04
C THR A 207 -4.58 -23.19 7.30
N HIS A 208 -3.56 -22.33 7.27
CA HIS A 208 -2.67 -22.13 8.42
C HIS A 208 -3.28 -21.22 9.50
N PHE A 209 -4.20 -20.34 9.12
CA PHE A 209 -4.83 -19.35 10.00
C PHE A 209 -6.36 -19.48 9.94
N PRO A 210 -6.95 -20.51 10.56
CA PRO A 210 -8.39 -20.80 10.46
C PRO A 210 -9.30 -19.73 11.10
N ASN A 211 -8.73 -18.78 11.84
CA ASN A 211 -9.45 -17.64 12.40
C ASN A 211 -9.51 -16.44 11.43
N LEU A 212 -8.93 -16.55 10.23
CA LEU A 212 -9.12 -15.54 9.19
C LEU A 212 -10.61 -15.40 8.85
N PRO A 213 -11.08 -14.17 8.56
CA PRO A 213 -12.48 -13.96 8.23
C PRO A 213 -12.87 -14.68 6.94
N PRO A 214 -14.12 -15.15 6.81
CA PRO A 214 -14.60 -15.79 5.59
C PRO A 214 -14.40 -14.88 4.36
N ARG A 215 -13.87 -15.45 3.27
CA ARG A 215 -13.40 -14.70 2.09
C ARG A 215 -14.41 -13.68 1.56
N GLY A 216 -15.65 -14.12 1.34
CA GLY A 216 -16.71 -13.24 0.82
C GLY A 216 -17.11 -12.11 1.79
N VAL A 217 -17.11 -12.37 3.10
CA VAL A 217 -17.39 -11.35 4.12
C VAL A 217 -16.27 -10.32 4.16
N LEU A 218 -15.01 -10.78 4.15
CA LEU A 218 -13.85 -9.91 4.12
C LEU A 218 -13.83 -9.04 2.86
N PHE A 219 -14.05 -9.64 1.69
CA PHE A 219 -14.10 -8.93 0.42
C PHE A 219 -15.17 -7.82 0.43
N GLN A 220 -16.40 -8.15 0.86
CA GLN A 220 -17.48 -7.17 0.91
C GLN A 220 -17.17 -6.02 1.88
N SER A 221 -16.60 -6.34 3.05
CA SER A 221 -16.23 -5.31 4.03
C SER A 221 -15.15 -4.37 3.51
N LEU A 222 -14.10 -4.91 2.86
CA LEU A 222 -13.04 -4.10 2.23
C LEU A 222 -13.58 -3.26 1.07
N GLN A 223 -14.43 -3.84 0.22
CA GLN A 223 -15.06 -3.13 -0.88
C GLN A 223 -15.97 -2.00 -0.37
N ASN A 224 -16.74 -2.24 0.69
CA ASN A 224 -17.54 -1.19 1.33
C ASN A 224 -16.66 -0.09 1.90
N ALA A 225 -15.58 -0.44 2.62
CA ALA A 225 -14.65 0.52 3.19
C ALA A 225 -13.98 1.39 2.12
N LYS A 226 -13.64 0.83 0.95
CA LYS A 226 -13.05 1.57 -0.17
C LYS A 226 -13.89 2.77 -0.62
N PHE A 227 -15.22 2.62 -0.59
CA PHE A 227 -16.17 3.65 -1.00
C PHE A 227 -16.83 4.40 0.18
N ASP A 228 -16.51 4.01 1.42
CA ASP A 228 -17.02 4.69 2.61
C ASP A 228 -16.35 6.06 2.79
N VAL A 229 -17.16 7.11 2.71
CA VAL A 229 -16.73 8.51 2.88
C VAL A 229 -17.25 9.11 4.19
N SER A 230 -17.96 8.35 5.02
CA SER A 230 -18.66 8.86 6.21
C SER A 230 -17.72 9.42 7.28
N GLY A 231 -16.46 8.97 7.31
CA GLY A 231 -15.41 9.46 8.20
C GLY A 231 -14.56 10.60 7.65
N LEU A 232 -14.84 11.09 6.43
CA LEU A 232 -14.03 12.11 5.76
C LEU A 232 -14.62 13.51 5.92
N THR A 233 -13.75 14.52 6.00
CA THR A 233 -14.17 15.92 5.86
C THR A 233 -14.61 16.21 4.41
N THR A 234 -15.37 17.28 4.18
CA THR A 234 -15.76 17.69 2.81
C THR A 234 -14.56 17.87 1.89
N GLU A 235 -13.48 18.47 2.40
CA GLU A 235 -12.22 18.61 1.66
C GLU A 235 -11.64 17.23 1.29
N GLN A 236 -11.56 16.32 2.24
CA GLN A 236 -11.07 14.96 2.01
C GLN A 236 -11.95 14.19 1.01
N MET A 237 -13.28 14.34 1.08
CA MET A 237 -14.20 13.74 0.10
C MET A 237 -13.90 14.21 -1.33
N LEU A 238 -13.61 15.51 -1.50
CA LEU A 238 -13.25 16.07 -2.81
C LEU A 238 -11.89 15.57 -3.30
N LEU A 239 -10.93 15.36 -2.39
CA LEU A 239 -9.57 14.92 -2.74
C LEU A 239 -9.45 13.42 -3.02
N LYS A 240 -10.29 12.58 -2.40
CA LYS A 240 -10.16 11.10 -2.43
C LYS A 240 -10.05 10.51 -3.85
N ASP A 241 -10.85 10.99 -4.78
CA ASP A 241 -10.84 10.56 -6.18
C ASP A 241 -10.91 11.80 -7.10
N MET A 242 -9.91 12.68 -6.90
CA MET A 242 -9.71 13.86 -7.72
C MET A 242 -8.76 13.55 -8.87
N LYS A 243 -9.17 13.86 -10.09
CA LYS A 243 -8.31 13.86 -11.28
C LYS A 243 -8.04 15.29 -11.71
N VAL A 244 -6.76 15.61 -11.88
CA VAL A 244 -6.30 16.93 -12.34
C VAL A 244 -5.80 16.81 -13.77
N ALA A 245 -6.24 17.73 -14.63
CA ALA A 245 -5.75 17.89 -15.98
C ALA A 245 -5.31 19.34 -16.20
N SER A 246 -4.25 19.53 -16.97
CA SER A 246 -3.75 20.86 -17.33
C SER A 246 -3.43 20.94 -18.81
N GLU A 247 -3.93 21.97 -19.48
CA GLU A 247 -3.64 22.27 -20.88
C GLU A 247 -3.42 23.79 -21.04
N GLY A 248 -2.19 24.19 -21.37
CA GLY A 248 -1.80 25.61 -21.38
C GLY A 248 -2.00 26.26 -20.01
N ASP A 249 -2.78 27.35 -19.97
CA ASP A 249 -3.12 28.07 -18.75
C ASP A 249 -4.34 27.49 -18.01
N LEU A 250 -5.06 26.53 -18.60
CA LEU A 250 -6.24 25.92 -17.98
C LEU A 250 -5.81 24.78 -17.06
N LYS A 251 -6.30 24.81 -15.81
CA LYS A 251 -6.21 23.69 -14.86
C LYS A 251 -7.62 23.28 -14.45
N LEU A 252 -7.96 22.02 -14.70
CA LEU A 252 -9.25 21.42 -14.34
C LEU A 252 -9.02 20.34 -13.29
N ALA A 253 -9.83 20.36 -12.23
CA ALA A 253 -9.92 19.29 -11.26
C ALA A 253 -11.35 18.72 -11.28
N VAL A 254 -11.47 17.40 -11.37
CA VAL A 254 -12.75 16.69 -11.35
C VAL A 254 -12.70 15.66 -10.22
N SER A 255 -13.63 15.75 -9.28
CA SER A 255 -13.72 14.85 -8.13
C SER A 255 -14.91 13.90 -8.27
N VAL A 256 -14.70 12.62 -7.97
CA VAL A 256 -15.77 11.62 -7.83
C VAL A 256 -16.13 11.47 -6.35
N ILE A 257 -17.41 11.66 -6.02
CA ILE A 257 -17.91 11.54 -4.64
C ILE A 257 -18.87 10.36 -4.56
N TYR A 258 -18.57 9.42 -3.66
CA TYR A 258 -19.33 8.19 -3.44
C TYR A 258 -20.44 8.43 -2.40
N MET A 259 -21.51 9.11 -2.80
CA MET A 259 -22.67 9.33 -1.93
C MET A 259 -23.97 9.35 -2.73
N THR A 260 -25.08 9.00 -2.07
CA THR A 260 -26.41 9.20 -2.64
C THR A 260 -26.72 10.69 -2.64
N LEU A 261 -27.06 11.24 -3.81
CA LEU A 261 -27.62 12.59 -3.90
C LEU A 261 -29.07 12.55 -3.43
N GLU A 262 -29.37 13.19 -2.31
CA GLU A 262 -30.76 13.48 -1.94
C GLU A 262 -31.30 14.56 -2.90
N VAL A 263 -32.06 14.15 -3.93
CA VAL A 263 -32.77 15.08 -4.80
C VAL A 263 -34.03 15.57 -4.08
N GLY A 264 -33.87 16.56 -3.21
CA GLY A 264 -34.94 17.20 -2.45
C GLY A 264 -35.07 18.69 -2.73
N VAL A 265 -36.09 19.06 -3.53
CA VAL A 265 -36.82 20.36 -3.52
C VAL A 265 -36.21 21.56 -4.30
N LEU A 266 -36.72 21.77 -5.53
CA LEU A 266 -37.28 23.02 -6.13
C LEU A 266 -36.91 23.25 -7.61
N LEU A 267 -37.84 22.95 -8.53
CA LEU A 267 -38.20 23.84 -9.64
C LEU A 267 -39.67 23.60 -10.03
N ASN A 268 -40.60 23.89 -9.12
CA ASN A 268 -42.00 24.13 -9.47
C ASN A 268 -42.13 25.59 -9.93
N TYR A 269 -41.70 25.89 -11.16
CA TYR A 269 -42.15 27.10 -11.84
C TYR A 269 -43.44 26.77 -12.60
N SER A 270 -44.59 27.00 -11.95
CA SER A 270 -45.84 27.20 -12.68
C SER A 270 -45.73 28.50 -13.45
N LEU A 271 -45.47 28.41 -14.75
CA LEU A 271 -45.79 29.49 -15.68
C LEU A 271 -47.30 29.52 -15.84
N TYR A 272 -47.97 30.38 -15.06
CA TYR A 272 -49.29 30.86 -15.42
C TYR A 272 -49.13 31.79 -16.63
N LEU A 273 -49.49 31.29 -17.81
CA LEU A 273 -49.80 32.12 -18.96
C LEU A 273 -51.26 32.58 -18.80
N ASN A 274 -51.46 33.89 -18.60
CA ASN A 274 -52.67 34.59 -19.02
C ASN A 274 -52.38 35.24 -20.37
#